data_AF-A0A1X9T115-F1
#
_entry.id   AF-A0A1X9T115-F1
#
_cell.length_a   1.000
_cell.length_b   1.000
_cell.length_c   1.000
_cell.angle_alpha   90.00
_cell.angle_beta   90.00
_cell.angle_gamma   90.00
#
_symmetry.space_group_name_H-M   'P 1'
#
loop_
_entity.id
_entity.type
_entity.pdbx_description
1 polymer ?
#
loop_
_entity_poly.entity_id
_entity_poly.type
_entity_poly.pdbx_seq_one_letter_code
_entity_poly.pdbx_strand_id
1 'polypeptide(L)'
;MANLDLDTSKLVNDYKQIEATIISENSIFDKTIKYLESSFNDKSLAPKDKITIQSNLMSSMAVNLTAKALEIALNLQQTKSQVELSKAEIEFNKARTALVTAQTATEAQKKNAIIREIASYDDQQRIKEAEIITNAVFGYASGGVAVPGELSSKMIDLIDKITPNS
;
A
#
# COMPACT_ATOMS: atom_id res chain seq x y z
N MET A 1 -10.31 8.61 16.02
CA MET A 1 -9.94 9.82 15.26
C MET A 1 -8.43 9.87 15.25
N ALA A 2 -7.78 9.79 14.08
CA ALA A 2 -6.33 9.99 14.02
C ALA A 2 -6.06 11.43 14.47
N ASN A 3 -5.31 11.59 15.56
CA ASN A 3 -4.78 12.91 15.92
C ASN A 3 -3.93 13.36 14.74
N LEU A 4 -4.35 14.42 14.06
CA LEU A 4 -3.52 15.08 13.07
C LEU A 4 -2.33 15.62 13.86
N ASP A 5 -1.18 14.96 13.79
CA ASP A 5 0.03 15.44 14.45
C ASP A 5 0.44 16.74 13.75
N LEU A 6 0.03 17.84 14.37
CA LEU A 6 0.13 19.17 13.81
C LEU A 6 1.57 19.60 14.03
N ASP A 7 2.38 19.48 12.99
CA ASP A 7 3.74 20.03 12.97
C ASP A 7 3.66 21.55 13.11
N THR A 8 3.78 21.99 14.35
CA THR A 8 3.67 23.39 14.78
C THR A 8 4.82 24.22 14.25
N SER A 9 6.00 23.64 14.06
CA SER A 9 7.15 24.35 13.49
C SER A 9 6.90 24.67 12.02
N LYS A 10 6.35 23.70 11.27
CA LYS A 10 5.97 23.89 9.88
C LYS A 10 4.78 24.83 9.72
N LEU A 11 3.78 24.72 10.60
CA LEU A 11 2.65 25.65 10.62
C LEU A 11 3.10 27.10 10.79
N VAL A 12 4.02 27.35 11.74
CA VAL A 12 4.57 28.69 11.98
C VAL A 12 5.35 29.20 10.76
N ASN A 13 6.11 28.33 10.10
CA ASN A 13 6.83 28.71 8.88
C ASN A 13 5.88 29.01 7.70
N ASP A 14 4.89 28.16 7.46
CA ASP A 14 3.87 28.36 6.43
C ASP A 14 3.09 29.65 6.71
N TYR A 15 2.69 29.91 7.97
CA TYR A 15 2.08 31.17 8.39
C TYR A 15 2.95 32.38 8.05
N LYS A 16 4.24 32.38 8.43
CA LYS A 16 5.14 33.51 8.17
C LYS A 16 5.30 33.80 6.67
N GLN A 17 5.35 32.76 5.84
CA GLN A 17 5.42 32.91 4.39
C GLN A 17 4.13 33.48 3.80
N ILE A 18 2.97 32.99 4.27
CA ILE A 18 1.66 33.49 3.85
C ILE A 18 1.50 34.95 4.28
N GLU A 19 1.80 35.29 5.53
CA GLU A 19 1.76 36.66 6.05
C GLU A 19 2.64 37.58 5.21
N ALA A 20 3.91 37.22 4.98
CA ALA A 20 4.84 37.99 4.15
C ALA A 20 4.31 38.22 2.72
N THR A 21 3.65 37.22 2.15
CA THR A 21 3.03 37.34 0.82
C THR A 21 1.86 38.31 0.85
N ILE A 22 1.01 38.26 1.87
CA ILE A 22 -0.15 39.15 1.94
C ILE A 22 0.27 40.61 2.18
N ILE A 23 1.31 40.87 2.97
CA ILE A 23 1.81 42.25 3.21
C ILE A 23 2.82 42.75 2.18
N SER A 24 3.14 41.93 1.17
CA SER A 24 4.12 42.29 0.15
C SER A 24 3.73 43.55 -0.63
N GLU A 25 4.73 44.26 -1.17
CA GLU A 25 4.48 45.40 -2.05
C GLU A 25 3.61 44.98 -3.24
N ASN A 26 2.65 45.84 -3.60
CA ASN A 26 1.64 45.62 -4.65
C ASN A 26 0.63 44.49 -4.39
N SER A 27 0.63 43.89 -3.20
CA SER A 27 -0.44 42.98 -2.80
C SER A 27 -1.79 43.70 -2.75
N ILE A 28 -2.88 42.92 -2.68
CA ILE A 28 -4.22 43.50 -2.48
C ILE A 28 -4.28 44.27 -1.16
N PHE A 29 -3.57 43.81 -0.13
CA PHE A 29 -3.50 44.48 1.16
C PHE A 29 -2.78 45.83 1.05
N ASP A 30 -1.58 45.86 0.46
CA ASP A 30 -0.79 47.08 0.23
C ASP A 30 -1.58 48.10 -0.60
N LYS A 31 -2.24 47.65 -1.67
CA LYS A 31 -3.13 48.50 -2.49
C LYS A 31 -4.29 49.05 -1.69
N THR A 32 -4.88 48.24 -0.81
CA THR A 32 -6.01 48.65 0.03
C THR A 32 -5.57 49.70 1.05
N ILE A 33 -4.44 49.50 1.72
CA ILE A 33 -3.87 50.50 2.65
C ILE A 33 -3.60 51.81 1.91
N LYS A 34 -2.91 51.78 0.78
CA LYS A 34 -2.62 52.98 -0.04
C LYS A 34 -3.89 53.71 -0.47
N TYR A 35 -4.92 52.97 -0.89
CA TYR A 35 -6.22 53.54 -1.25
C TYR A 35 -6.91 54.21 -0.06
N LEU A 36 -6.91 53.55 1.11
CA LEU A 36 -7.50 54.07 2.34
C LEU A 36 -6.76 55.33 2.80
N GLU A 37 -5.43 55.30 2.83
CA GLU A 37 -4.60 56.46 3.18
C GLU A 37 -4.89 57.65 2.27
N SER A 38 -4.92 57.44 0.96
CA SER A 38 -5.26 58.49 -0.02
C SER A 38 -6.65 59.06 0.24
N SER A 39 -7.65 58.18 0.41
CA SER A 39 -9.04 58.57 0.68
C SER A 39 -9.20 59.33 2.00
N PHE A 40 -8.40 59.03 3.02
CA PHE A 40 -8.41 59.70 4.32
C PHE A 40 -7.70 61.06 4.28
N ASN A 41 -6.65 61.18 3.50
CA ASN A 41 -5.92 62.44 3.32
C ASN A 41 -6.81 63.52 2.70
N ASP A 42 -7.70 63.12 1.79
CA ASP A 42 -8.67 64.01 1.12
C ASP A 42 -9.81 64.50 2.04
N LYS A 43 -9.94 63.98 3.27
CA LYS A 43 -10.98 64.40 4.23
C LYS A 43 -10.50 65.56 5.11
N SER A 44 -11.33 66.59 5.27
CA SER A 44 -11.13 67.66 6.24
C SER A 44 -11.54 67.20 7.65
N LEU A 45 -10.66 66.45 8.30
CA LEU A 45 -10.79 65.98 9.69
C LEU A 45 -9.66 66.57 10.54
N ALA A 46 -9.91 66.76 11.84
CA ALA A 46 -8.86 67.16 12.76
C ALA A 46 -7.76 66.06 12.82
N PRO A 47 -6.47 66.42 12.93
CA PRO A 47 -5.36 65.45 12.90
C PRO A 47 -5.51 64.31 13.92
N LYS A 48 -6.01 64.62 15.12
CA LYS A 48 -6.24 63.63 16.19
C LYS A 48 -7.29 62.57 15.80
N ASP A 49 -8.35 62.98 15.12
CA ASP A 49 -9.41 62.07 14.69
C ASP A 49 -8.92 61.17 13.55
N LYS A 50 -8.13 61.74 12.62
CA LYS A 50 -7.46 60.95 11.56
C LYS A 50 -6.59 59.84 12.14
N ILE A 51 -5.72 60.19 13.09
CA ILE A 51 -4.82 59.22 13.75
C ILE A 51 -5.61 58.12 14.47
N THR A 52 -6.68 58.50 15.18
CA THR A 52 -7.51 57.54 15.93
C THR A 52 -8.19 56.55 14.98
N ILE A 53 -8.81 57.05 13.91
CA ILE A 53 -9.53 56.20 12.94
C ILE A 53 -8.55 55.30 12.20
N GLN A 54 -7.42 55.83 11.71
CA GLN A 54 -6.40 55.04 11.03
C GLN A 54 -5.83 53.95 11.94
N SER A 55 -5.48 54.27 13.19
CA SER A 55 -4.98 53.30 14.17
C SER A 55 -5.98 52.15 14.40
N ASN A 56 -7.25 52.48 14.57
CA ASN A 56 -8.31 51.47 14.77
C ASN A 56 -8.51 50.58 13.55
N LEU A 57 -8.45 51.17 12.34
CA LEU A 57 -8.59 50.44 11.08
C LEU A 57 -7.39 49.52 10.83
N MET A 58 -6.16 50.04 10.98
CA MET A 58 -4.93 49.26 10.83
C MET A 58 -4.88 48.12 11.84
N SER A 59 -5.23 48.37 13.11
CA SER A 59 -5.31 47.33 14.13
C SER A 59 -6.32 46.24 13.77
N SER A 60 -7.53 46.64 13.35
CA SER A 60 -8.57 45.69 12.90
C SER A 60 -8.12 44.89 11.67
N MET A 61 -7.43 45.52 10.73
CA MET A 61 -6.91 44.87 9.53
C MET A 61 -5.79 43.88 9.88
N ALA A 62 -4.87 44.24 10.77
CA ALA A 62 -3.79 43.37 11.22
C ALA A 62 -4.33 42.11 11.91
N VAL A 63 -5.28 42.27 12.84
CA VAL A 63 -5.90 41.12 13.54
C VAL A 63 -6.61 40.19 12.55
N ASN A 64 -7.41 40.73 11.64
CA ASN A 64 -8.10 39.93 10.64
C ASN A 64 -7.12 39.24 9.67
N LEU A 65 -6.05 39.94 9.31
CA LEU A 65 -5.00 39.40 8.45
C LEU A 65 -4.30 38.21 9.09
N THR A 66 -3.83 38.37 10.34
CA THR A 66 -3.18 37.30 11.09
C THR A 66 -4.10 36.09 11.23
N ALA A 67 -5.38 36.30 11.53
CA ALA A 67 -6.37 35.22 11.62
C ALA A 67 -6.52 34.47 10.29
N LYS A 68 -6.63 35.20 9.17
CA LYS A 68 -6.78 34.61 7.84
C LYS A 68 -5.51 33.90 7.36
N ALA A 69 -4.34 34.47 7.62
CA ALA A 69 -3.07 33.83 7.31
C ALA A 69 -2.91 32.50 8.06
N LEU A 70 -3.28 32.46 9.34
CA LEU A 70 -3.27 31.24 10.15
C LEU A 70 -4.27 30.19 9.65
N GLU A 71 -5.48 30.62 9.28
CA GLU A 71 -6.51 29.75 8.68
C GLU A 71 -6.02 29.10 7.38
N ILE A 72 -5.39 29.88 6.50
CA ILE A 72 -4.81 29.37 5.24
C ILE A 72 -3.66 28.39 5.53
N ALA A 73 -2.78 28.73 6.47
CA ALA A 73 -1.65 27.86 6.84
C ALA A 73 -2.14 26.50 7.38
N LEU A 74 -3.17 26.52 8.22
CA LEU A 74 -3.78 25.30 8.75
C LEU A 74 -4.41 24.45 7.65
N ASN A 75 -5.19 25.06 6.75
CA ASN A 75 -5.80 24.37 5.63
C ASN A 75 -4.74 23.77 4.69
N LEU A 76 -3.67 24.52 4.41
CA LEU A 76 -2.55 24.03 3.60
C LEU A 76 -1.90 22.80 4.23
N GLN A 77 -1.69 22.81 5.55
CA GLN A 77 -1.12 21.66 6.26
C GLN A 77 -2.04 20.45 6.22
N GLN A 78 -3.35 20.62 6.40
CA GLN A 78 -4.33 19.54 6.28
C GLN A 78 -4.32 18.93 4.88
N THR A 79 -4.32 19.76 3.84
CA THR A 79 -4.25 19.29 2.46
C THR A 79 -2.94 18.56 2.18
N LYS A 80 -1.78 19.09 2.63
CA LYS A 80 -0.49 18.42 2.51
C LYS A 80 -0.52 17.03 3.17
N SER A 81 -1.07 16.92 4.38
CA SER A 81 -1.20 15.62 5.07
C SER A 81 -2.08 14.63 4.32
N GLN A 82 -3.20 15.08 3.75
CA GLN A 82 -4.05 14.20 2.91
C GLN A 82 -3.32 13.70 1.65
N VAL A 83 -2.52 14.56 1.02
CA VAL A 83 -1.71 14.19 -0.14
C VAL A 83 -0.67 13.13 0.23
N GLU A 84 0.04 13.31 1.36
CA GLU A 84 1.03 12.33 1.81
C GLU A 84 0.39 10.98 2.19
N LEU A 85 -0.77 10.99 2.86
CA LEU A 85 -1.54 9.77 3.13
C LEU A 85 -1.95 9.07 1.83
N SER A 86 -2.44 9.82 0.84
CA SER A 86 -2.83 9.26 -0.45
C SER A 86 -1.65 8.62 -1.19
N LYS A 87 -0.46 9.24 -1.13
CA LYS A 87 0.77 8.64 -1.69
C LYS A 87 1.15 7.34 -1.00
N ALA A 88 1.11 7.33 0.34
CA ALA A 88 1.39 6.14 1.14
C ALA A 88 0.41 5.00 0.83
N GLU A 89 -0.89 5.30 0.67
CA GLU A 89 -1.91 4.32 0.27
C GLU A 89 -1.64 3.74 -1.12
N ILE A 90 -1.22 4.57 -2.08
CA ILE A 90 -0.84 4.10 -3.42
C ILE A 90 0.34 3.13 -3.35
N GLU A 91 1.37 3.47 -2.58
CA GLU A 91 2.55 2.61 -2.42
C GLU A 91 2.22 1.30 -1.71
N PHE A 92 1.43 1.37 -0.63
CA PHE A 92 0.93 0.19 0.07
C PHE A 92 0.14 -0.74 -0.87
N ASN A 93 -0.75 -0.18 -1.70
CA ASN A 93 -1.53 -0.98 -2.65
C ASN A 93 -0.65 -1.66 -3.70
N LYS A 94 0.41 -1.01 -4.20
CA LYS A 94 1.39 -1.64 -5.11
C LYS A 94 2.10 -2.82 -4.45
N ALA A 95 2.58 -2.63 -3.23
CA ALA A 95 3.24 -3.70 -2.47
C ALA A 95 2.28 -4.88 -2.21
N ARG A 96 1.03 -4.58 -1.86
CA ARG A 96 -0.02 -5.58 -1.68
C ARG A 96 -0.29 -6.38 -2.95
N THR A 97 -0.38 -5.72 -4.11
CA THR A 97 -0.55 -6.43 -5.39
C THR A 97 0.62 -7.36 -5.68
N ALA A 98 1.86 -6.91 -5.48
CA ALA A 98 3.04 -7.75 -5.68
C ALA A 98 3.04 -8.98 -4.76
N LEU A 99 2.67 -8.81 -3.49
CA LEU A 99 2.55 -9.90 -2.53
C LEU A 99 1.51 -10.94 -2.98
N VAL A 100 0.32 -10.49 -3.40
CA VAL A 100 -0.74 -11.38 -3.90
C VAL A 100 -0.26 -12.18 -5.11
N THR A 101 0.41 -11.53 -6.08
CA THR A 101 0.98 -12.23 -7.25
C THR A 101 2.00 -13.30 -6.85
N ALA A 102 2.90 -12.98 -5.91
CA ALA A 102 3.89 -13.94 -5.42
C ALA A 102 3.23 -15.13 -4.68
N GLN A 103 2.19 -14.87 -3.89
CA GLN A 103 1.40 -15.91 -3.21
C GLN A 103 0.71 -16.82 -4.23
N THR A 104 0.05 -16.27 -5.25
CA THR A 104 -0.59 -17.06 -6.32
C THR A 104 0.43 -17.97 -7.03
N ALA A 105 1.62 -17.46 -7.34
CA ALA A 105 2.68 -18.27 -7.95
C ALA A 105 3.14 -19.42 -7.03
N THR A 106 3.30 -19.12 -5.73
CA THR A 106 3.70 -20.11 -4.71
C THR A 106 2.64 -21.21 -4.54
N GLU A 107 1.36 -20.84 -4.51
CA GLU A 107 0.26 -21.79 -4.42
C GLU A 107 0.20 -22.71 -5.65
N ALA A 108 0.42 -22.16 -6.85
CA ALA A 108 0.51 -22.95 -8.07
C ALA A 108 1.67 -23.95 -8.03
N GLN A 109 2.85 -23.53 -7.55
CA GLN A 109 3.99 -24.42 -7.37
C GLN A 109 3.72 -25.52 -6.34
N LYS A 110 3.08 -25.19 -5.21
CA LYS A 110 2.69 -26.15 -4.18
C LYS A 110 1.72 -27.19 -4.74
N LYS A 111 0.72 -26.77 -5.50
CA LYS A 111 -0.21 -27.68 -6.18
C LYS A 111 0.53 -28.66 -7.09
N ASN A 112 1.48 -28.16 -7.91
CA ASN A 112 2.28 -29.00 -8.80
C ASN A 112 3.19 -29.98 -8.04
N ALA A 113 3.75 -29.56 -6.90
CA ALA A 113 4.54 -30.44 -6.04
C ALA A 113 3.70 -31.59 -5.48
N ILE A 114 2.48 -31.29 -4.98
CA ILE A 114 1.54 -32.31 -4.49
C ILE A 114 1.16 -33.30 -5.61
N ILE A 115 0.91 -32.82 -6.83
CA ILE A 115 0.60 -33.71 -7.98
C ILE A 115 1.76 -34.68 -8.24
N ARG A 116 3.00 -34.19 -8.21
CA ARG A 116 4.19 -35.05 -8.38
C ARG A 116 4.35 -36.05 -7.23
N GLU A 117 4.06 -35.62 -6.01
CA GLU A 117 4.12 -36.47 -4.83
C GLU A 117 3.08 -37.60 -4.90
N ILE A 118 1.84 -37.30 -5.31
CA ILE A 118 0.80 -38.31 -5.54
C ILE A 118 1.25 -39.33 -6.59
N ALA A 119 1.77 -38.89 -7.73
CA ALA A 119 2.26 -39.79 -8.77
C ALA A 119 3.40 -40.69 -8.25
N SER A 120 4.32 -40.13 -7.44
CA SER A 120 5.38 -40.91 -6.81
C SER A 120 4.85 -41.94 -5.82
N TYR A 121 3.79 -41.62 -5.06
CA TYR A 121 3.15 -42.58 -4.16
C TYR A 121 2.48 -43.72 -4.92
N ASP A 122 1.78 -43.41 -6.01
CA ASP A 122 1.15 -44.42 -6.88
C ASP A 122 2.19 -45.37 -7.47
N ASP A 123 3.32 -44.85 -7.94
CA ASP A 123 4.42 -45.66 -8.47
C ASP A 123 5.06 -46.53 -7.38
N GLN A 124 5.27 -45.99 -6.17
CA GLN A 124 5.75 -46.78 -5.03
C GLN A 124 4.78 -47.91 -4.66
N GLN A 125 3.47 -47.67 -4.74
CA GLN A 125 2.48 -48.70 -4.50
C GLN A 125 2.59 -49.82 -5.54
N ARG A 126 2.68 -49.49 -6.83
CA ARG A 126 2.86 -50.49 -7.90
C ARG A 126 4.12 -51.33 -7.69
N ILE A 127 5.25 -50.69 -7.35
CA ILE A 127 6.51 -51.38 -7.06
C ILE A 127 6.34 -52.41 -5.93
N LYS A 128 5.71 -52.02 -4.82
CA LYS A 128 5.45 -52.93 -3.69
C LYS A 128 4.52 -54.07 -4.06
N GLU A 129 3.47 -53.81 -4.83
CA GLU A 129 2.55 -54.85 -5.31
C GLU A 129 3.28 -55.89 -6.17
N ALA A 130 4.12 -55.44 -7.10
CA ALA A 130 4.93 -56.34 -7.93
C ALA A 130 5.96 -57.12 -7.11
N GLU A 131 6.60 -56.49 -6.12
CA GLU A 131 7.55 -57.15 -5.22
C GLU A 131 6.88 -58.29 -4.44
N ILE A 132 5.71 -58.05 -3.85
CA ILE A 132 4.94 -59.06 -3.11
C ILE A 132 4.57 -60.25 -4.01
N ILE A 133 4.05 -59.98 -5.21
CA ILE A 133 3.65 -61.04 -6.14
C ILE A 133 4.85 -61.82 -6.67
N THR A 134 5.96 -61.15 -6.97
CA THR A 134 7.22 -61.79 -7.39
C THR A 134 7.76 -62.71 -6.31
N ASN A 135 7.79 -62.23 -5.05
CA ASN A 135 8.22 -63.04 -3.90
C ASN A 135 7.31 -64.27 -3.70
N ALA A 136 5.99 -64.12 -3.88
CA ALA A 136 5.06 -65.24 -3.82
C ALA A 136 5.34 -66.28 -4.91
N VAL A 137 5.51 -65.86 -6.18
CA VAL A 137 5.85 -66.75 -7.30
C VAL A 137 7.16 -67.49 -7.06
N PHE A 138 8.20 -66.77 -6.60
CA PHE A 138 9.49 -67.36 -6.26
C PHE A 138 9.36 -68.41 -5.14
N GLY A 139 8.57 -68.12 -4.11
CA GLY A 139 8.27 -69.06 -3.02
C GLY A 139 7.70 -70.38 -3.53
N TYR A 140 6.65 -70.34 -4.38
CA TYR A 140 6.06 -71.54 -4.99
C TYR A 140 7.08 -72.34 -5.79
N ALA A 141 7.84 -71.67 -6.67
CA ALA A 141 8.83 -72.32 -7.52
C ALA A 141 9.97 -72.98 -6.70
N SER A 142 10.46 -72.29 -5.66
CA SER A 142 11.52 -72.81 -4.78
C SER A 142 11.08 -74.03 -3.96
N GLY A 143 9.79 -74.16 -3.67
CA GLY A 143 9.20 -75.33 -3.00
C GLY A 143 8.94 -76.52 -3.92
N GLY A 144 9.29 -76.44 -5.21
CA GLY A 144 9.04 -77.49 -6.20
C GLY A 144 7.56 -77.65 -6.55
N VAL A 145 6.72 -76.66 -6.22
CA VAL A 145 5.28 -76.67 -6.52
C VAL A 145 5.02 -75.90 -7.82
N ALA A 146 4.11 -76.40 -8.66
CA ALA A 146 3.71 -75.70 -9.86
C ALA A 146 3.09 -74.34 -9.51
N VAL A 147 3.63 -73.25 -10.07
CA VAL A 147 3.10 -71.89 -9.89
C VAL A 147 1.71 -71.80 -10.54
N PRO A 148 0.67 -71.34 -9.82
CA PRO A 148 -0.65 -71.13 -10.41
C PRO A 148 -0.58 -70.13 -11.59
N GLY A 149 -1.21 -70.48 -12.71
CA GLY A 149 -1.18 -69.67 -13.94
C GLY A 149 -1.65 -68.23 -13.73
N GLU A 150 -2.73 -68.02 -12.97
CA GLU A 150 -3.23 -66.67 -12.65
C GLU A 150 -2.22 -65.81 -11.88
N LEU A 151 -1.42 -66.41 -10.99
CA LEU A 151 -0.42 -65.70 -10.21
C LEU A 151 0.77 -65.29 -11.10
N SER A 152 1.18 -66.17 -12.01
CA SER A 152 2.21 -65.88 -13.01
C SER A 152 1.79 -64.75 -13.95
N SER A 153 0.55 -64.75 -14.45
CA SER A 153 0.05 -63.67 -15.30
C SER A 153 -0.02 -62.33 -14.56
N LYS A 154 -0.54 -62.32 -13.32
CA LYS A 154 -0.58 -61.10 -12.50
C LYS A 154 0.81 -60.52 -12.20
N MET A 155 1.81 -61.37 -12.02
CA MET A 155 3.19 -60.93 -11.82
C MET A 155 3.70 -60.16 -13.05
N ILE A 156 3.52 -60.72 -14.24
CA ILE A 156 3.95 -60.10 -15.50
C ILE A 156 3.20 -58.78 -15.70
N ASP A 157 1.87 -58.78 -15.54
CA ASP A 157 1.05 -57.57 -15.68
C ASP A 157 1.44 -56.44 -14.72
N LEU A 158 1.84 -56.77 -13.48
CA LEU A 158 2.29 -55.77 -12.50
C LEU A 158 3.67 -55.21 -12.82
N ILE A 159 4.60 -56.06 -13.29
CA ILE A 159 5.95 -55.64 -13.73
C ILE A 159 5.86 -54.71 -14.95
N ASP A 160 5.01 -55.05 -15.91
CA ASP A 160 4.77 -54.23 -17.12
C ASP A 160 4.15 -52.86 -16.78
N LYS A 161 3.34 -52.77 -15.71
CA LYS A 161 2.78 -51.48 -15.23
C LYS A 161 3.82 -50.57 -14.58
N ILE A 162 4.93 -51.11 -14.10
CA ILE A 162 6.05 -50.34 -13.51
C ILE A 162 7.06 -49.98 -14.60
N THR A 163 7.23 -50.87 -15.58
CA THR A 163 8.17 -50.73 -16.68
C THR A 163 7.40 -50.89 -17.99
N PRO A 164 6.67 -49.86 -18.45
CA PRO A 164 5.93 -49.98 -19.70
C PRO A 164 6.92 -50.25 -20.84
N ASN A 165 6.81 -51.43 -21.44
CA ASN A 165 7.55 -51.79 -22.64
C ASN A 165 7.19 -50.77 -23.73
N SER A 166 8.21 -50.21 -24.39
CA SER A 166 8.07 -49.23 -25.47
C SER A 166 7.20 -49.72 -26.62
#